data_AF-A0A2S7K9Z2-F1
#
_entry.id   AF-A0A2S7K9Z2-F1
#
_cell.length_a   1.000
_cell.length_b   1.000
_cell.length_c   1.000
_cell.angle_alpha   90.00
_cell.angle_beta   90.00
_cell.angle_gamma   90.00
#
_symmetry.space_group_name_H-M   'P 1'
#
loop_
_entity.id
_entity.type
_entity.pdbx_description
1 polymer ?
#
loop_
_entity_poly.entity_id
_entity_poly.type
_entity_poly.pdbx_seq_one_letter_code
_entity_poly.pdbx_strand_id
1 'polypeptide(L)'
;MAKLNDVLARVTDRVREKSRKTREAYLKQMRAAASEGPHRSHVSCGNLAHAAAACGADEKRALAKGGGPNIAIVTAYNDMLSAHQPLGAYP
;
A
#
# COMPACT_ATOMS: atom_id res chain seq x y z
N MET A 1 -15.69 20.11 11.22
CA MET A 1 -15.20 19.61 9.91
C MET A 1 -15.46 20.68 8.86
N ALA A 2 -14.47 21.00 8.02
CA ALA A 2 -14.66 21.97 6.93
C ALA A 2 -15.63 21.41 5.88
N LYS A 3 -16.44 22.28 5.28
CA LYS A 3 -17.36 21.91 4.18
C LYS A 3 -16.54 21.57 2.94
N LEU A 4 -16.76 20.39 2.36
CA LEU A 4 -16.09 19.96 1.14
C LEU A 4 -16.54 20.85 -0.03
N ASN A 5 -15.60 21.24 -0.90
CA ASN A 5 -15.90 21.99 -2.12
C ASN A 5 -16.93 21.23 -3.00
N ASP A 6 -17.92 21.93 -3.54
CA ASP A 6 -19.03 21.31 -4.28
C ASP A 6 -18.58 20.55 -5.54
N VAL A 7 -17.53 21.01 -6.22
CA VAL A 7 -16.96 20.30 -7.37
C VAL A 7 -16.33 18.98 -6.92
N LEU A 8 -15.55 19.02 -5.83
CA LEU A 8 -14.91 17.82 -5.28
C LEU A 8 -15.93 16.79 -4.80
N ALA A 9 -17.02 17.25 -4.18
CA ALA A 9 -18.12 16.38 -3.78
C ALA A 9 -18.73 15.66 -4.99
N ARG A 10 -19.11 16.41 -6.04
CA ARG A 10 -19.70 15.82 -7.26
C ARG A 10 -18.75 14.85 -7.98
N VAL A 11 -17.46 15.18 -8.09
CA VAL A 11 -16.47 14.29 -8.72
C VAL A 11 -16.31 13.02 -7.90
N THR A 12 -16.24 13.13 -6.57
CA THR A 12 -16.13 11.99 -5.66
C THR A 12 -17.32 11.05 -5.83
N ASP A 13 -18.54 11.58 -5.87
CA ASP A 13 -19.75 10.78 -6.03
C ASP A 13 -19.83 10.11 -7.41
N ARG A 14 -19.41 10.82 -8.47
CA ARG A 14 -19.32 10.23 -9.82
C ARG A 14 -18.33 9.07 -9.89
N VAL A 15 -17.17 9.20 -9.24
CA VAL A 15 -16.17 8.13 -9.17
C VAL A 15 -16.70 6.95 -8.36
N ARG A 16 -17.38 7.20 -7.24
CA ARG A 16 -18.02 6.15 -6.43
C ARG A 16 -19.05 5.36 -7.23
N GLU A 17 -19.97 6.03 -7.92
CA GLU A 17 -21.00 5.32 -8.69
C GLU A 17 -20.39 4.56 -9.87
N LYS A 18 -19.47 5.18 -10.62
CA LYS A 18 -18.78 4.52 -11.76
C LYS A 18 -17.99 3.28 -11.31
N SER A 19 -17.43 3.29 -10.11
CA SER A 19 -16.57 2.21 -9.60
C SER A 19 -17.29 1.22 -8.69
N ARG A 20 -18.61 1.35 -8.46
CA ARG A 20 -19.32 0.54 -7.46
C ARG A 20 -19.05 -0.97 -7.59
N LYS A 21 -19.28 -1.52 -8.78
CA LYS A 21 -19.11 -2.96 -9.05
C LYS A 21 -17.65 -3.43 -8.87
N THR A 22 -16.68 -2.69 -9.40
CA THR A 22 -15.27 -3.07 -9.32
C THR A 22 -14.72 -2.91 -7.90
N ARG A 23 -15.16 -1.88 -7.18
CA ARG A 23 -14.84 -1.67 -5.77
C ARG A 23 -15.38 -2.78 -4.89
N GLU A 24 -16.63 -3.19 -5.09
CA GLU A 24 -17.23 -4.31 -4.35
C GLU A 24 -16.45 -5.61 -4.58
N ALA A 25 -16.10 -5.92 -5.83
CA ALA A 25 -15.31 -7.09 -6.18
C ALA A 25 -13.92 -7.05 -5.51
N TYR A 26 -13.23 -5.91 -5.57
CA TYR A 26 -11.94 -5.71 -4.91
C TYR A 26 -12.03 -5.91 -3.40
N LEU A 27 -13.02 -5.29 -2.74
CA LEU A 27 -13.19 -5.42 -1.29
C LEU A 27 -13.53 -6.86 -0.88
N LYS A 28 -14.29 -7.60 -1.69
CA LYS A 28 -14.53 -9.03 -1.46
C LYS A 28 -13.24 -9.83 -1.55
N GLN A 29 -12.41 -9.57 -2.56
CA GLN A 29 -11.11 -10.22 -2.73
C GLN A 29 -10.18 -9.92 -1.55
N MET A 30 -10.09 -8.67 -1.10
CA MET A 30 -9.24 -8.28 0.03
C MET A 30 -9.69 -8.93 1.35
N ARG A 31 -10.99 -9.05 1.58
CA ARG A 31 -11.51 -9.78 2.75
C ARG A 31 -11.15 -11.27 2.73
N ALA A 32 -11.25 -11.91 1.56
CA ALA A 32 -10.86 -13.32 1.41
C ALA A 32 -9.35 -13.51 1.62
N ALA A 33 -8.52 -12.66 1.00
CA ALA A 33 -7.07 -12.72 1.17
C ALA A 33 -6.64 -12.45 2.63
N ALA A 34 -7.35 -11.57 3.35
CA ALA A 34 -7.08 -11.32 4.76
C ALA A 34 -7.32 -12.58 5.63
N SER A 35 -8.30 -13.42 5.29
CA SER A 35 -8.53 -14.70 5.99
C SER A 35 -7.51 -15.78 5.66
N GLU A 36 -6.90 -15.75 4.46
CA GLU A 36 -5.83 -16.68 4.05
C GLU A 36 -4.47 -16.32 4.66
N GLY A 37 -4.27 -15.06 5.00
CA GLY A 37 -3.03 -14.55 5.56
C GLY A 37 -1.94 -14.30 4.50
N PRO A 38 -0.80 -13.72 4.89
CA PRO A 38 0.24 -13.32 3.96
C PRO A 38 1.06 -14.52 3.46
N HIS A 39 1.02 -14.79 2.15
CA HIS A 39 1.88 -15.79 1.49
C HIS A 39 3.33 -15.30 1.33
N ARG A 40 4.12 -15.34 2.41
CA ARG A 40 5.53 -14.89 2.42
C ARG A 40 6.56 -16.02 2.36
N SER A 41 6.14 -17.27 2.27
CA SER A 41 7.03 -18.44 2.26
C SER A 41 7.94 -18.50 1.02
N HIS A 42 7.58 -17.82 -0.07
CA HIS A 42 8.28 -17.92 -1.36
C HIS A 42 8.73 -16.56 -1.93
N VAL A 43 9.19 -15.64 -1.09
CA VAL A 43 9.85 -14.42 -1.58
C VAL A 43 11.31 -14.76 -1.90
N SER A 44 11.77 -14.45 -3.10
CA SER A 44 13.18 -14.64 -3.46
C SER A 44 14.09 -13.76 -2.60
N CYS A 45 15.32 -14.22 -2.32
CA CYS A 45 16.28 -13.48 -1.50
C CYS A 45 16.52 -12.06 -2.03
N GLY A 46 16.54 -11.87 -3.36
CA GLY A 46 16.68 -10.55 -3.99
C GLY A 46 15.52 -9.60 -3.67
N ASN A 47 14.28 -10.10 -3.71
CA ASN A 47 13.11 -9.28 -3.40
C ASN A 47 13.07 -8.91 -1.91
N LEU A 48 13.48 -9.81 -1.03
CA LEU A 48 13.58 -9.53 0.41
C LEU A 48 14.69 -8.51 0.71
N ALA A 49 15.85 -8.66 0.09
CA ALA A 49 16.96 -7.73 0.23
C ALA A 49 16.58 -6.32 -0.25
N HIS A 50 15.86 -6.22 -1.38
CA HIS A 50 15.37 -4.95 -1.91
C HIS A 50 14.36 -4.28 -0.97
N ALA A 51 13.36 -5.04 -0.49
CA ALA A 51 12.34 -4.52 0.42
C ALA A 51 12.90 -4.00 1.75
N ALA A 52 14.03 -4.55 2.20
CA ALA A 52 14.69 -4.17 3.45
C ALA A 52 15.86 -3.19 3.27
N ALA A 53 16.20 -2.79 2.04
CA ALA A 53 17.42 -2.04 1.75
C ALA A 53 17.50 -0.71 2.51
N ALA A 54 16.37 0.02 2.53
CA ALA A 54 16.28 1.33 3.18
C ALA A 54 15.84 1.26 4.66
N CYS A 55 15.63 0.07 5.21
CA CYS A 55 15.19 -0.12 6.60
C CYS A 55 16.36 0.02 7.60
N GLY A 56 16.06 0.60 8.75
CA GLY A 56 16.94 0.56 9.93
C GLY A 56 16.99 -0.84 10.55
N ALA A 57 17.77 -0.98 11.63
CA ALA A 57 18.04 -2.28 12.25
C ALA A 57 16.78 -2.91 12.88
N ASP A 58 15.89 -2.09 13.44
CA ASP A 58 14.65 -2.56 14.07
C ASP A 58 13.60 -2.95 13.04
N GLU A 59 13.45 -2.19 11.96
CA GLU A 59 12.54 -2.55 10.86
C GLU A 59 13.02 -3.82 10.16
N LYS A 60 14.33 -4.00 9.96
CA LYS A 60 14.91 -5.25 9.44
C LYS A 60 14.57 -6.45 10.32
N ARG A 61 14.68 -6.31 11.65
CA ARG A 61 14.28 -7.36 12.60
C ARG A 61 12.80 -7.67 12.53
N ALA A 62 11.94 -6.65 12.43
CA ALA A 62 10.49 -6.83 12.29
C ALA A 62 10.11 -7.53 10.97
N LEU A 63 10.73 -7.13 9.86
CA LEU A 63 10.55 -7.76 8.55
C LEU A 63 11.02 -9.23 8.56
N ALA A 64 12.14 -9.53 9.22
CA ALA A 64 12.68 -10.88 9.32
C ALA A 64 11.85 -11.82 10.21
N LYS A 65 11.25 -11.32 11.30
CA LYS A 65 10.35 -12.10 12.17
C LYS A 65 9.06 -12.53 11.45
N GLY A 66 8.62 -11.75 10.47
CA GLY A 66 7.34 -11.96 9.81
C GLY A 66 6.14 -11.66 10.73
N GLY A 67 4.92 -11.66 10.16
CA GLY A 67 3.67 -11.58 10.92
C GLY A 67 2.95 -10.23 10.94
N GLY A 68 3.63 -9.11 10.69
CA GLY A 68 3.00 -7.79 10.58
C GLY A 68 2.44 -7.49 9.17
N PRO A 69 1.36 -6.69 9.03
CA PRO A 69 0.90 -6.22 7.74
C PRO A 69 1.96 -5.32 7.07
N ASN A 70 2.14 -5.47 5.76
CA ASN A 70 2.95 -4.54 4.97
C ASN A 70 1.98 -3.59 4.25
N ILE A 71 1.97 -2.31 4.63
CA ILE A 71 1.10 -1.30 4.03
C ILE A 71 1.97 -0.39 3.16
N ALA A 72 1.62 -0.28 1.89
CA ALA A 72 2.28 0.64 0.97
C ALA A 72 1.41 1.89 0.75
N ILE A 73 2.05 3.05 0.73
CA ILE A 73 1.46 4.29 0.23
C ILE A 73 1.95 4.46 -1.21
N VAL A 74 1.03 4.39 -2.17
CA VAL A 74 1.35 4.58 -3.59
C VAL A 74 1.20 6.06 -3.92
N THR A 75 2.29 6.68 -4.34
CA THR A 75 2.32 8.06 -4.85
C THR A 75 2.29 8.04 -6.39
N ALA A 76 1.67 9.06 -6.98
CA ALA A 76 1.76 9.29 -8.43
C ALA A 76 3.12 9.88 -8.86
N TYR A 77 3.93 10.31 -7.88
CA TYR A 77 5.29 10.78 -8.11
C TYR A 77 6.19 9.59 -8.44
N ASN A 78 6.76 9.61 -9.64
CA ASN A 78 7.68 8.59 -10.11
C ASN A 78 9.05 9.23 -10.30
N ASP A 79 9.95 9.02 -9.34
CA ASP A 79 11.39 9.21 -9.56
C ASP A 79 12.01 7.84 -9.85
N MET A 80 12.84 7.74 -10.87
CA MET A 80 13.32 6.49 -11.48
C MET A 80 14.36 5.73 -10.64
N LEU A 81 14.25 5.73 -9.30
CA LEU A 81 15.18 5.05 -8.39
C LEU A 81 14.41 4.36 -7.23
N SER A 82 13.96 3.13 -7.53
CA SER A 82 13.09 2.22 -6.76
C SER A 82 13.46 1.92 -5.28
N ALA A 83 14.62 2.35 -4.77
CA ALA A 83 15.08 2.01 -3.41
C ALA A 83 15.50 3.19 -2.52
N HIS A 84 15.60 4.41 -3.04
CA HIS A 84 15.93 5.57 -2.23
C HIS A 84 14.63 6.14 -1.71
N GLN A 85 14.38 6.08 -0.39
CA GLN A 85 13.17 6.59 0.27
C GLN A 85 12.90 8.06 -0.10
N PRO A 86 12.19 8.36 -1.20
CA PRO A 86 12.11 9.74 -1.71
C PRO A 86 11.21 10.58 -0.81
N LEU A 87 10.32 9.88 -0.10
CA LEU A 87 9.36 10.40 0.86
C LEU A 87 9.76 10.03 2.30
N GLY A 88 10.99 9.58 2.56
CA GLY A 88 11.40 9.16 3.91
C GLY A 88 11.30 10.29 4.94
N ALA A 89 11.49 11.53 4.51
CA ALA A 89 11.35 12.73 5.33
C ALA A 89 9.97 13.41 5.21
N TYR A 90 9.07 12.93 4.35
CA TYR A 90 7.77 13.57 4.10
C TYR A 90 6.77 13.25 5.23
N PRO A 91 5.87 14.17 5.65
CA PRO A 91 5.58 15.49 5.08
C PRO A 91 6.75 16.47 5.05
#